data_AF-A0A2V3IHA5-F1
#
_entry.id   AF-A0A2V3IHA5-F1
#
_cell.length_a   1.000
_cell.length_b   1.000
_cell.length_c   1.000
_cell.angle_alpha   90.00
_cell.angle_beta   90.00
_cell.angle_gamma   90.00
#
_symmetry.space_group_name_H-M   'P 1'
#
loop_
_entity.id
_entity.type
_entity.pdbx_description
1 polymer ?
#
loop_
_entity_poly.entity_id
_entity_poly.type
_entity_poly.pdbx_seq_one_letter_code
_entity_poly.pdbx_strand_id
1 'polypeptide(L)'
;MPIITAVRRSYPEMLISCDTFLSPVAEQVLDDGADLINDISAGTLQEKLSRRNAACVQMHTRETPATMNKLQHYADVTADAARKQSQSITNALDAGVKRWIVIADPGIGFTKTAAPSKQLLHEAAPFHRLSGHFPLLLGVNRK
;
A
#
# COMPACT_ATOMS: atom_id res chain seq x y z
N MET A 1 14.89 15.53 5.04
CA MET A 1 14.97 15.28 3.59
C MET A 1 14.66 16.59 2.85
N PRO A 2 15.65 17.20 2.17
CA PRO A 2 15.54 18.58 1.67
C PRO A 2 14.32 18.82 0.76
N ILE A 3 13.97 17.86 -0.09
CA ILE A 3 12.85 17.99 -1.03
C ILE A 3 11.51 18.05 -0.28
N ILE A 4 11.29 17.17 0.70
CA ILE A 4 10.03 17.12 1.45
C ILE A 4 9.81 18.42 2.21
N THR A 5 10.84 18.88 2.92
CA THR A 5 10.79 20.15 3.65
C THR A 5 10.54 21.33 2.72
N ALA A 6 11.18 21.36 1.55
CA ALA A 6 10.96 22.42 0.56
C ALA A 6 9.54 22.43 -0.01
N VAL A 7 9.01 21.23 -0.34
CA VAL A 7 7.64 21.06 -0.84
C VAL A 7 6.63 21.47 0.23
N ARG A 8 6.75 20.99 1.47
CA ARG A 8 5.84 21.35 2.57
C ARG A 8 5.85 22.84 2.86
N ARG A 9 7.02 23.49 2.83
CA ARG A 9 7.13 24.95 3.02
C ARG A 9 6.46 25.74 1.89
N SER A 10 6.59 25.28 0.66
CA SER A 10 6.05 25.97 -0.52
C SER A 10 4.55 25.71 -0.70
N TYR A 11 4.07 24.53 -0.28
CA TYR A 11 2.69 24.07 -0.44
C TYR A 11 2.17 23.45 0.86
N PRO A 12 1.81 24.27 1.88
CA PRO A 12 1.44 23.79 3.20
C PRO A 12 0.24 22.84 3.24
N GLU A 13 -0.68 22.97 2.29
CA GLU A 13 -1.91 22.17 2.20
C GLU A 13 -1.80 20.96 1.27
N MET A 14 -0.69 20.81 0.53
CA MET A 14 -0.54 19.70 -0.41
C MET A 14 -0.27 18.41 0.36
N LEU A 15 -1.00 17.36 0.05
CA LEU A 15 -0.75 16.04 0.61
C LEU A 15 0.53 15.44 0.01
N ILE A 16 1.42 14.97 0.87
CA ILE A 16 2.70 14.37 0.50
C ILE A 16 2.67 12.88 0.87
N SER A 17 2.66 12.03 -0.15
CA SER A 17 2.88 10.60 -0.02
C SER A 17 4.35 10.26 -0.31
N CYS A 18 4.95 9.40 0.51
CA CYS A 18 6.30 8.89 0.28
C CYS A 18 6.27 7.37 0.07
N ASP A 19 6.81 6.91 -1.06
CA ASP A 19 6.95 5.48 -1.39
C ASP A 19 8.24 4.95 -0.77
N THR A 20 8.09 4.15 0.29
CA THR A 20 9.23 3.54 0.98
C THR A 20 8.79 2.34 1.81
N PHE A 21 9.64 1.31 1.82
CA PHE A 21 9.55 0.16 2.71
C PHE A 21 10.63 0.19 3.81
N LEU A 22 11.52 1.18 3.78
CA LEU A 22 12.62 1.29 4.73
C LEU A 22 12.17 2.09 5.94
N SER A 23 12.13 1.43 7.10
CA SER A 23 11.68 2.05 8.35
C SER A 23 12.40 3.37 8.69
N PRO A 24 13.74 3.49 8.58
CA PRO A 24 14.42 4.76 8.89
C PRO A 24 14.01 5.89 7.93
N VAL A 25 13.73 5.56 6.66
CA VAL A 25 13.26 6.54 5.68
C VAL A 25 11.84 6.96 5.99
N ALA A 26 10.94 6.01 6.28
CA ALA A 26 9.56 6.29 6.64
C ALA A 26 9.45 7.23 7.85
N GLU A 27 10.27 7.02 8.88
CA GLU A 27 10.29 7.92 10.04
C GLU A 27 10.77 9.32 9.66
N GLN A 28 11.88 9.40 8.93
CA GLN A 28 12.49 10.68 8.56
C GLN A 28 11.55 11.52 7.68
N VAL A 29 10.88 10.91 6.69
CA VAL A 29 9.97 11.65 5.80
C VAL A 29 8.73 12.16 6.52
N LEU A 30 8.23 11.43 7.52
CA LEU A 30 7.15 11.90 8.38
C LEU A 30 7.59 13.08 9.25
N ASP A 31 8.80 13.02 9.81
CA ASP A 31 9.40 14.14 10.56
C ASP A 31 9.60 15.38 9.68
N ASP A 32 9.85 15.19 8.38
CA ASP A 32 9.99 16.28 7.40
C ASP A 32 8.65 16.83 6.87
N GLY A 33 7.52 16.21 7.24
CA GLY A 33 6.17 16.68 6.92
C GLY A 33 5.42 15.90 5.84
N ALA A 34 5.77 14.63 5.60
CA ALA A 34 4.93 13.73 4.81
C ALA A 34 3.64 13.33 5.56
N ASP A 35 2.54 13.12 4.83
CA ASP A 35 1.22 12.78 5.41
C ASP A 35 0.91 11.27 5.31
N LEU A 36 1.47 10.62 4.28
CA LEU A 36 1.16 9.25 3.90
C LEU A 36 2.46 8.48 3.59
N ILE A 37 2.56 7.25 4.08
CA ILE A 37 3.55 6.28 3.60
C ILE A 37 2.87 5.29 2.66
N ASN A 38 3.38 5.19 1.43
CA ASN A 38 3.01 4.11 0.52
C ASN A 38 3.97 2.93 0.76
N ASP A 39 3.50 1.92 1.50
CA ASP A 39 4.32 0.79 1.94
C ASP A 39 4.06 -0.45 1.09
N ILE A 40 5.05 -0.81 0.27
CA ILE A 40 5.02 -2.01 -0.57
C ILE A 40 5.48 -3.28 0.17
N SER A 41 5.91 -3.17 1.42
CA SER A 41 6.43 -4.28 2.23
C SER A 41 5.35 -5.20 2.81
N ALA A 42 4.07 -4.89 2.57
CA ALA A 42 2.93 -5.62 3.10
C ALA A 42 2.84 -5.65 4.64
N GLY A 43 3.37 -4.61 5.31
CA GLY A 43 3.04 -4.33 6.71
C GLY A 43 4.21 -4.31 7.70
N THR A 44 5.46 -4.36 7.24
CA THR A 44 6.62 -4.35 8.16
C THR A 44 6.79 -3.02 8.91
N LEU A 45 6.13 -1.95 8.47
CA LEU A 45 6.22 -0.61 9.06
C LEU A 45 5.09 -0.30 10.07
N GLN A 46 4.10 -1.17 10.21
CA GLN A 46 2.81 -0.86 10.86
C GLN A 46 2.94 -0.38 12.32
N GLU A 47 3.78 -1.01 13.14
CA GLU A 47 3.98 -0.63 14.55
C GLU A 47 4.55 0.80 14.70
N LYS A 48 5.36 1.23 13.74
CA LYS A 48 5.98 2.56 13.77
C LYS A 48 5.03 3.63 13.26
N LEU A 49 4.23 3.30 12.25
CA LEU A 49 3.21 4.18 11.70
C LEU A 49 2.06 4.41 12.69
N SER A 50 1.69 3.40 13.48
CA SER A 50 0.61 3.53 14.49
C SER A 50 0.92 4.60 15.53
N ARG A 51 2.19 4.74 15.94
CA ARG A 51 2.64 5.75 16.91
C ARG A 51 2.59 7.18 16.36
N ARG A 52 2.67 7.35 15.03
CA ARG A 52 2.75 8.66 14.36
C ARG A 52 1.42 9.12 13.76
N ASN A 53 0.37 8.30 13.82
CA ASN A 53 -0.95 8.55 13.20
C ASN A 53 -0.88 8.90 11.70
N ALA A 54 0.19 8.51 11.01
CA ALA A 54 0.36 8.76 9.59
C ALA A 54 -0.47 7.77 8.78
N ALA A 55 -1.08 8.23 7.68
CA ALA A 55 -1.78 7.35 6.79
C ALA A 55 -0.83 6.33 6.15
N CYS A 56 -1.34 5.14 5.84
CA CYS A 56 -0.57 4.07 5.22
C CYS A 56 -1.35 3.43 4.07
N VAL A 57 -0.72 3.36 2.90
CA VAL A 57 -1.14 2.44 1.84
C VAL A 57 -0.49 1.10 2.11
N GLN A 58 -1.33 0.08 2.27
CA GLN A 58 -0.89 -1.31 2.32
C GLN A 58 -1.04 -1.87 0.91
N MET A 59 0.07 -2.18 0.23
CA MET A 59 0.02 -2.78 -1.10
C MET A 59 0.19 -4.30 -1.04
N HIS A 60 -0.68 -5.01 -1.75
CA HIS A 60 -0.52 -6.44 -1.96
C HIS A 60 0.63 -6.72 -2.95
N THR A 61 1.68 -7.39 -2.47
CA THR A 61 2.74 -7.97 -3.29
C THR A 61 2.82 -9.48 -3.09
N ARG A 62 3.13 -10.22 -4.17
CA ARG A 62 3.41 -11.66 -4.09
C ARG A 62 4.92 -11.84 -3.91
N GLU A 63 5.38 -11.67 -2.66
CA GLU A 63 6.79 -11.82 -2.25
C GLU A 63 7.81 -10.94 -3.00
N THR A 64 9.08 -11.09 -2.63
CA THR A 64 10.20 -10.26 -3.08
C THR A 64 10.42 -10.32 -4.60
N PRO A 65 11.05 -9.28 -5.20
CA PRO A 65 11.45 -9.26 -6.62
C PRO A 65 12.16 -10.54 -7.12
N ALA A 66 12.85 -11.25 -6.23
CA ALA A 66 13.62 -12.45 -6.54
C ALA A 66 12.78 -13.69 -6.88
N THR A 67 11.51 -13.79 -6.42
CA THR A 67 10.64 -14.98 -6.64
C THR A 67 9.46 -14.73 -7.57
N MET A 68 9.29 -13.50 -8.07
CA MET A 68 8.11 -13.02 -8.79
C MET A 68 7.75 -13.82 -10.06
N ASN A 69 8.74 -14.37 -10.79
CA ASN A 69 8.49 -15.05 -12.05
C ASN A 69 7.91 -16.47 -11.88
N LYS A 70 8.07 -17.11 -10.71
CA LYS A 70 7.64 -18.51 -10.50
C LYS A 70 6.19 -18.66 -10.05
N LEU A 71 5.50 -17.56 -9.73
CA LEU A 71 4.16 -17.54 -9.13
C LEU A 71 3.14 -16.68 -9.89
N GLN A 72 3.30 -16.49 -11.21
CA GLN A 72 2.41 -15.63 -12.01
C GLN A 72 1.02 -16.22 -12.25
N HIS A 73 0.78 -17.47 -11.85
CA HIS A 73 -0.50 -18.14 -12.04
C HIS A 73 -1.38 -17.95 -10.81
N TYR A 74 -2.57 -17.40 -11.04
CA TYR A 74 -3.64 -17.27 -10.06
C TYR A 74 -4.80 -18.13 -10.53
N ALA A 75 -5.40 -18.90 -9.62
CA ALA A 75 -6.69 -19.52 -9.88
C ALA A 75 -7.79 -18.44 -9.88
N ASP A 76 -7.71 -17.53 -8.90
CA ASP A 76 -8.52 -16.30 -8.81
C ASP A 76 -7.66 -15.20 -8.18
N VAL A 77 -7.19 -14.26 -9.01
CA VAL A 77 -6.31 -13.17 -8.53
C VAL A 77 -7.03 -12.23 -7.57
N THR A 78 -8.33 -12.02 -7.75
CA THR A 78 -9.12 -11.09 -6.97
C THR A 78 -9.32 -11.64 -5.57
N ALA A 79 -9.77 -12.88 -5.45
CA ALA A 79 -9.96 -13.54 -4.16
C ALA A 79 -8.63 -13.67 -3.41
N ASP A 80 -7.56 -14.09 -4.09
CA ASP A 80 -6.24 -14.24 -3.48
C ASP A 80 -5.65 -12.91 -2.99
N ALA A 81 -5.70 -11.88 -3.83
CA ALA A 81 -5.19 -10.57 -3.47
C ALA A 81 -6.01 -9.98 -2.31
N ALA A 82 -7.34 -10.06 -2.37
CA ALA A 82 -8.20 -9.51 -1.32
C ALA A 82 -8.02 -10.22 0.02
N ARG A 83 -7.87 -11.55 0.02
CA ARG A 83 -7.61 -12.34 1.24
C ARG A 83 -6.28 -11.94 1.89
N LYS A 84 -5.21 -11.88 1.11
CA LYS A 84 -3.88 -11.47 1.61
C LYS A 84 -3.85 -10.03 2.07
N GLN A 85 -4.51 -9.13 1.32
CA GLN A 85 -4.67 -7.73 1.70
C GLN A 85 -5.40 -7.61 3.04
N SER A 86 -6.52 -8.33 3.20
CA SER A 86 -7.29 -8.35 4.45
C SER A 86 -6.44 -8.81 5.62
N GLN A 87 -5.65 -9.88 5.45
CA GLN A 87 -4.76 -10.36 6.51
C GLN A 87 -3.69 -9.33 6.90
N SER A 88 -3.05 -8.69 5.92
CA SER A 88 -2.05 -7.64 6.18
C SER A 88 -2.66 -6.45 6.91
N ILE A 89 -3.88 -6.04 6.53
CA ILE A 89 -4.59 -4.97 7.22
C ILE A 89 -4.99 -5.38 8.64
N THR A 90 -5.49 -6.61 8.85
CA THR A 90 -5.79 -7.11 10.20
C THR A 90 -4.57 -7.02 11.11
N ASN A 91 -3.39 -7.45 10.63
CA ASN A 91 -2.14 -7.33 11.38
C ASN A 91 -1.82 -5.86 11.71
N ALA A 92 -2.15 -4.91 10.83
CA ALA A 92 -1.96 -3.48 11.07
C ALA A 92 -2.85 -2.97 12.21
N LEU A 93 -4.13 -3.36 12.16
CA LEU A 93 -5.12 -2.98 13.16
C LEU A 93 -4.72 -3.55 14.53
N ASP A 94 -4.27 -4.81 14.56
CA ASP A 94 -3.78 -5.47 15.78
C ASP A 94 -2.51 -4.80 16.33
N ALA A 95 -1.67 -4.23 15.46
CA ALA A 95 -0.51 -3.40 15.82
C ALA A 95 -0.87 -1.95 16.22
N GLY A 96 -2.16 -1.62 16.29
CA GLY A 96 -2.68 -0.33 16.73
C GLY A 96 -2.82 0.72 15.62
N VAL A 97 -2.63 0.37 14.36
CA VAL A 97 -2.94 1.28 13.24
C VAL A 97 -4.45 1.51 13.20
N LYS A 98 -4.85 2.77 13.15
CA LYS A 98 -6.27 3.12 13.13
C LYS A 98 -6.89 2.77 11.78
N ARG A 99 -8.11 2.23 11.78
CA ARG A 99 -8.82 1.84 10.55
C ARG A 99 -8.92 2.98 9.52
N TRP A 100 -9.18 4.21 9.98
CA TRP A 100 -9.42 5.37 9.12
C TRP A 100 -8.15 5.97 8.48
N ILE A 101 -6.96 5.47 8.83
CA ILE A 101 -5.69 5.88 8.22
C ILE A 101 -5.12 4.80 7.28
N VAL A 102 -5.87 3.72 7.00
CA VAL A 102 -5.46 2.61 6.13
C VAL A 102 -6.10 2.75 4.74
N ILE A 103 -5.28 2.60 3.71
CA ILE A 103 -5.68 2.52 2.31
C ILE A 103 -5.24 1.15 1.76
N ALA A 104 -6.11 0.47 1.03
CA ALA A 104 -5.78 -0.81 0.40
C ALA A 104 -5.35 -0.61 -1.06
N ASP A 105 -4.29 -1.29 -1.48
CA ASP A 105 -3.82 -1.32 -2.87
C ASP A 105 -3.66 -2.78 -3.34
N PRO A 106 -4.40 -3.24 -4.37
CA PRO A 106 -4.30 -4.61 -4.89
C PRO A 106 -2.94 -4.91 -5.58
N GLY A 107 -2.08 -3.91 -5.78
CA GLY A 107 -0.76 -4.03 -6.40
C GLY A 107 -0.85 -4.34 -7.89
N ILE A 108 -1.60 -3.53 -8.64
CA ILE A 108 -1.72 -3.68 -10.10
C ILE A 108 -0.33 -3.49 -10.75
N GLY A 109 0.04 -4.41 -11.64
CA GLY A 109 1.37 -4.42 -12.26
C GLY A 109 2.54 -4.66 -11.27
N PHE A 110 2.26 -5.15 -10.06
CA PHE A 110 3.28 -5.69 -9.15
C PHE A 110 3.03 -7.18 -8.99
N THR A 111 3.96 -8.02 -9.45
CA THR A 111 3.85 -9.51 -9.43
C THR A 111 2.70 -10.11 -10.25
N LYS A 112 2.03 -9.27 -11.06
CA LYS A 112 0.87 -9.63 -11.87
C LYS A 112 1.15 -9.27 -13.31
N THR A 113 0.91 -10.21 -14.23
CA THR A 113 0.97 -9.95 -15.67
C THR A 113 -0.24 -9.10 -16.10
N ALA A 114 -0.34 -8.77 -17.39
CA ALA A 114 -1.42 -7.93 -17.92
C ALA A 114 -2.82 -8.51 -17.65
N ALA A 115 -3.00 -9.83 -17.80
CA ALA A 115 -4.32 -10.46 -17.62
C ALA A 115 -4.83 -10.40 -16.17
N PRO A 116 -4.08 -10.84 -15.13
CA PRO A 116 -4.50 -10.68 -13.74
C PRO A 116 -4.65 -9.21 -13.31
N SER A 117 -3.81 -8.31 -13.84
CA SER A 117 -3.94 -6.87 -13.59
C SER A 117 -5.25 -6.31 -14.15
N LYS A 118 -5.64 -6.72 -15.36
CA LYS A 118 -6.91 -6.35 -15.98
C LYS A 118 -8.11 -6.95 -15.24
N GLN A 119 -8.00 -8.19 -14.76
CA GLN A 119 -9.04 -8.82 -13.95
C GLN A 119 -9.30 -8.01 -12.67
N LEU A 120 -8.26 -7.62 -11.93
CA LEU A 120 -8.41 -6.79 -10.73
C LEU A 120 -9.07 -5.44 -10.99
N LEU A 121 -8.83 -4.85 -12.17
CA LEU A 121 -9.50 -3.62 -12.58
C LEU A 121 -10.98 -3.83 -12.85
N HIS A 122 -11.34 -4.90 -13.57
CA HIS A 122 -12.75 -5.25 -13.81
C HIS A 122 -13.47 -5.66 -12.51
N GLU A 123 -12.74 -6.28 -11.58
CA GLU A 123 -13.27 -6.82 -10.33
C GLU A 123 -12.92 -5.94 -9.12
N ALA A 124 -12.69 -4.63 -9.34
CA ALA A 124 -12.38 -3.69 -8.26
C ALA A 124 -13.48 -3.63 -7.18
N ALA A 125 -14.75 -3.74 -7.56
CA ALA A 125 -15.86 -3.78 -6.61
C ALA A 125 -15.90 -5.08 -5.78
N PRO A 126 -15.80 -6.28 -6.39
CA PRO A 126 -15.54 -7.51 -5.64
C PRO A 126 -14.32 -7.43 -4.71
N PHE A 127 -13.18 -6.91 -5.19
CA PHE A 127 -11.98 -6.71 -4.39
C PHE A 127 -12.25 -5.79 -3.19
N HIS A 128 -12.92 -4.65 -3.40
CA HIS A 128 -13.26 -3.69 -2.33
C HIS A 128 -14.05 -4.34 -1.20
N ARG A 129 -15.04 -5.15 -1.55
CA ARG A 129 -15.85 -5.90 -0.59
C ARG A 129 -15.03 -6.94 0.16
N LEU A 130 -14.27 -7.77 -0.59
CA LEU A 130 -13.49 -8.86 -0.03
C LEU A 130 -12.29 -8.40 0.81
N SER A 131 -11.79 -7.18 0.55
CA SER A 131 -10.68 -6.56 1.29
C SER A 131 -11.13 -5.79 2.54
N GLY A 132 -12.43 -5.80 2.87
CA GLY A 132 -12.95 -5.17 4.09
C GLY A 132 -13.38 -3.71 3.93
N HIS A 133 -13.71 -3.26 2.72
CA HIS A 133 -14.26 -1.94 2.41
C HIS A 133 -13.36 -0.73 2.76
N PHE A 134 -12.04 -0.90 2.71
CA PHE A 134 -11.10 0.22 2.84
C PHE A 134 -11.07 1.09 1.59
N PRO A 135 -10.68 2.38 1.68
CA PRO A 135 -10.36 3.18 0.51
C PRO A 135 -9.38 2.43 -0.41
N LEU A 136 -9.62 2.46 -1.72
CA LEU A 136 -8.76 1.80 -2.70
C LEU A 136 -7.85 2.81 -3.40
N LEU A 137 -6.55 2.50 -3.47
CA LEU A 137 -5.60 3.18 -4.34
C LEU A 137 -5.22 2.23 -5.48
N LEU A 138 -5.45 2.65 -6.73
CA LEU A 138 -5.22 1.85 -7.93
C LEU A 138 -4.21 2.52 -8.85
N GLY A 139 -2.96 2.05 -8.86
CA GLY A 139 -1.92 2.52 -9.78
C GLY A 139 -1.93 1.77 -11.11
N VAL A 140 -2.47 2.37 -12.18
CA VAL A 140 -2.62 1.74 -13.53
C VAL A 140 -1.60 2.20 -14.57
N ASN A 141 -0.52 2.86 -14.14
CA ASN A 141 0.31 3.66 -15.04
C ASN A 141 1.29 2.83 -15.89
N ARG A 142 1.21 2.92 -17.23
CA ARG A 142 2.19 2.48 -18.27
C ARG A 142 2.90 1.12 -18.06
N LYS A 143 2.35 0.22 -17.26
CA LYS A 143 2.90 -1.12 -16.98
C LYS A 143 2.32 -2.18 -17.90
#